data_AF-A0A3D9AHD1-F1
#
_entry.id   AF-A0A3D9AHD1-F1
#
_cell.length_a   1.000
_cell.length_b   1.000
_cell.length_c   1.000
_cell.angle_alpha   90.00
_cell.angle_beta   90.00
_cell.angle_gamma   90.00
#
_symmetry.space_group_name_H-M   'P 1'
#
loop_
_entity.id
_entity.type
_entity.pdbx_description
1 polymer ?
#
loop_
_entity_poly.entity_id
_entity_poly.type
_entity_poly.pdbx_seq_one_letter_code
_entity_poly.pdbx_strand_id
1 'polypeptide(L)'
;MNCKQFNSVKLEEILVSLGHHPTKQNEKEAWFLNPFYTETQASFKINKNLNYWHLHSEGIGGNNVDFMKKYLNASVKEVLEWAEKQNFSSFQSQKDYHSKSSSLNYNITEIKELQNENLKIYLQQRGLSPTVYSLVKEVHFAIGEKKLYAIGFENLSGGWELRNQFYKGSLLKKDISVVNLNNNLEKNKNVVVFEGFIDALSFVEMKPFFNGDLLVMNSVSLLNRTNEFLKYYSEIHLFLDNDKAGENCKTSILKSFPEAKNHSEIYALHKDLNDYLLSKNKTKIEKQQQQEQEFKQEQQESEINQANPIYKRKR
;
A
#
# COMPACT_ATOMS: atom_id res chain seq x y z
N MET A 1 27.45 20.33 0.92
CA MET A 1 26.69 19.07 0.87
C MET A 1 25.20 19.38 0.85
N ASN A 2 24.41 18.72 -0.01
CA ASN A 2 22.95 18.85 -0.05
C ASN A 2 22.23 17.65 0.62
N CYS A 3 20.92 17.74 0.87
CA CYS A 3 20.16 16.67 1.54
C CYS A 3 20.25 15.31 0.85
N LYS A 4 20.30 15.28 -0.49
CA LYS A 4 20.40 14.03 -1.26
C LYS A 4 21.76 13.36 -1.03
N GLN A 5 22.83 14.15 -1.08
CA GLN A 5 24.19 13.70 -0.78
C GLN A 5 24.27 13.19 0.66
N PHE A 6 23.74 13.95 1.62
CA PHE A 6 23.79 13.56 3.03
C PHE A 6 23.00 12.28 3.31
N ASN A 7 21.83 12.11 2.69
CA ASN A 7 21.02 10.88 2.80
C ASN A 7 21.64 9.66 2.11
N SER A 8 22.73 9.84 1.35
CA SER A 8 23.48 8.74 0.73
C SER A 8 24.61 8.21 1.63
N VAL A 9 25.01 8.96 2.67
CA VAL A 9 25.99 8.51 3.68
C VAL A 9 25.37 7.38 4.48
N LYS A 10 26.11 6.31 4.80
CA LYS A 10 25.56 5.21 5.60
C LYS A 10 25.15 5.72 6.98
N LEU A 11 23.89 5.57 7.35
CA LEU A 11 23.38 6.02 8.65
C LEU A 11 24.09 5.34 9.82
N GLU A 12 24.52 4.10 9.63
CA GLU A 12 25.37 3.38 10.58
C GLU A 12 26.70 4.11 10.82
N GLU A 13 27.33 4.68 9.78
CA GLU A 13 28.56 5.46 9.91
C GLU A 13 28.31 6.76 10.70
N ILE A 14 27.18 7.42 10.44
CA ILE A 14 26.77 8.62 11.19
C ILE A 14 26.58 8.29 12.67
N LEU A 15 25.85 7.22 12.99
CA LEU A 15 25.61 6.82 14.37
C LEU A 15 26.91 6.45 15.10
N VAL A 16 27.80 5.70 14.45
CA VAL A 16 29.12 5.38 15.01
C VAL A 16 29.95 6.65 15.24
N SER A 17 29.91 7.61 14.32
CA SER A 17 30.62 8.89 14.49
C SER A 17 30.09 9.72 15.66
N LEU A 18 28.83 9.52 16.03
CA LEU A 18 28.16 10.15 17.17
C LEU A 18 28.32 9.33 18.48
N GLY A 19 29.05 8.21 18.44
CA GLY A 19 29.30 7.35 19.60
C GLY A 19 28.23 6.28 19.85
N HIS A 20 27.30 6.07 18.92
CA HIS A 20 26.27 5.02 19.02
C HIS A 20 26.74 3.76 18.31
N HIS A 21 26.77 2.65 19.03
CA HIS A 21 27.18 1.35 18.51
C HIS A 21 26.00 0.37 18.46
N PRO A 22 25.94 -0.52 17.45
CA PRO A 22 24.84 -1.46 17.34
C PRO A 22 24.90 -2.49 18.48
N THR A 23 23.75 -2.73 19.11
CA THR A 23 23.56 -3.79 20.12
C THR A 23 23.36 -5.15 19.47
N LYS A 24 22.79 -5.18 18.25
CA LYS A 24 22.62 -6.37 17.43
C LYS A 24 22.62 -5.97 15.96
N GLN A 25 23.25 -6.76 15.09
CA GLN A 25 23.22 -6.49 13.65
C GLN A 25 23.32 -7.75 12.80
N ASN A 26 22.83 -7.65 11.57
CA ASN A 26 23.05 -8.58 10.47
C ASN A 26 23.27 -7.78 9.17
N GLU A 27 23.29 -8.47 8.02
CA GLU A 27 23.51 -7.83 6.72
C GLU A 27 22.43 -6.81 6.33
N LYS A 28 21.18 -6.99 6.78
CA LYS A 28 20.02 -6.17 6.38
C LYS A 28 19.69 -5.07 7.38
N GLU A 29 19.92 -5.32 8.66
CA GLU A 29 19.47 -4.44 9.74
C GLU A 29 20.45 -4.38 10.90
N ALA A 30 20.43 -3.25 11.60
CA ALA A 30 21.14 -3.05 12.85
C ALA A 30 20.21 -2.40 13.87
N TRP A 31 20.34 -2.84 15.11
CA TRP A 31 19.58 -2.36 16.27
C TRP A 31 20.52 -1.61 17.20
N PHE A 32 20.04 -0.50 17.73
CA PHE A 32 20.75 0.42 18.59
C PHE A 32 19.87 0.75 19.80
N LEU A 33 20.52 1.17 20.89
CA LEU A 33 19.81 1.95 21.90
C LEU A 33 19.35 3.27 21.29
N ASN A 34 18.31 3.85 21.87
CA ASN A 34 17.70 5.07 21.41
C ASN A 34 18.72 6.21 21.47
N PRO A 35 19.02 6.83 20.33
CA PRO A 35 20.02 7.88 20.26
C PRO A 35 19.51 9.23 20.81
N PHE A 36 18.21 9.38 21.06
CA PHE A 36 17.60 10.64 21.51
C PHE A 36 17.45 10.74 23.04
N TYR A 37 17.38 9.61 23.75
CA TYR A 37 17.31 9.55 25.21
C TYR A 37 17.76 8.18 25.74
N THR A 38 18.12 8.13 27.02
CA THR A 38 18.61 6.90 27.65
C THR A 38 17.55 5.81 27.69
N GLU A 39 17.89 4.63 27.18
CA GLU A 39 17.09 3.40 27.31
C GLU A 39 17.97 2.19 27.62
N THR A 40 17.38 1.11 28.13
CA THR A 40 18.09 -0.13 28.47
C THR A 40 17.88 -1.26 27.47
N GLN A 41 16.83 -1.18 26.64
CA GLN A 41 16.53 -2.15 25.59
C GLN A 41 16.50 -1.46 24.23
N ALA A 42 17.18 -2.04 23.24
CA ALA A 42 17.31 -1.46 21.90
C ALA A 42 15.97 -1.37 21.17
N SER A 43 15.51 -0.15 20.91
CA SER A 43 14.27 0.14 20.19
C SER A 43 14.51 0.85 18.85
N PHE A 44 15.74 1.32 18.59
CA PHE A 44 16.11 2.01 17.37
C PHE A 44 16.66 1.03 16.34
N LYS A 45 16.00 0.92 15.18
CA LYS A 45 16.34 -0.02 14.11
C LYS A 45 16.73 0.73 12.84
N ILE A 46 17.83 0.33 12.22
CA ILE A 46 18.24 0.78 10.89
C ILE A 46 18.04 -0.35 9.89
N ASN A 47 17.50 -0.01 8.73
CA ASN A 47 17.58 -0.84 7.54
C ASN A 47 18.80 -0.41 6.70
N LYS A 48 19.82 -1.27 6.65
CA LYS A 48 21.11 -0.98 5.99
C LYS A 48 20.97 -0.79 4.48
N ASN A 49 20.00 -1.47 3.86
CA ASN A 49 19.76 -1.39 2.42
C ASN A 49 19.01 -0.11 2.02
N LEU A 50 18.03 0.29 2.84
CA LEU A 50 17.24 1.50 2.59
C LEU A 50 17.89 2.77 3.14
N ASN A 51 18.93 2.62 3.96
CA ASN A 51 19.55 3.71 4.69
C ASN A 51 18.53 4.55 5.47
N TYR A 52 17.65 3.84 6.19
CA TYR A 52 16.47 4.40 6.83
C TYR A 52 16.39 3.88 8.26
N TRP A 53 16.00 4.73 9.20
CA TRP A 53 15.82 4.34 10.60
C TRP A 53 14.36 4.36 11.02
N HIS A 54 14.05 3.54 12.02
CA HIS A 54 12.76 3.46 12.68
C HIS A 54 12.96 3.26 14.18
N LEU A 55 12.37 4.13 14.98
CA LEU A 55 12.32 4.03 16.42
C LEU A 55 11.00 3.38 16.83
N HIS A 56 11.06 2.11 17.22
CA HIS A 56 9.88 1.31 17.54
C HIS A 56 9.12 1.80 18.78
N SER A 57 9.82 2.41 19.75
CA SER A 57 9.21 2.91 20.98
C SER A 57 8.30 4.12 20.75
N GLU A 58 8.57 4.94 19.73
CA GLU A 58 7.77 6.13 19.39
C GLU A 58 7.01 6.01 18.06
N GLY A 59 7.27 4.95 17.27
CA GLY A 59 6.64 4.76 15.96
C GLY A 59 7.04 5.80 14.90
N ILE A 60 8.25 6.37 15.03
CA ILE A 60 8.78 7.38 14.12
C ILE A 60 9.97 6.83 13.33
N GLY A 61 10.27 7.43 12.18
CA GLY A 61 11.43 7.05 11.38
C GLY A 61 11.76 8.11 10.34
N GLY A 62 12.86 7.90 9.63
CA GLY A 62 13.27 8.83 8.58
C GLY A 62 14.60 8.48 7.93
N ASN A 63 15.08 9.40 7.11
CA ASN A 63 16.44 9.35 6.53
C ASN A 63 17.46 10.04 7.46
N ASN A 64 18.69 10.24 6.97
CA ASN A 64 19.77 10.88 7.73
C ASN A 64 19.46 12.32 8.12
N VAL A 65 18.84 13.10 7.23
CA VAL A 65 18.42 14.47 7.55
C VAL A 65 17.38 14.44 8.68
N ASP A 66 16.38 13.57 8.60
CA ASP A 66 15.34 13.46 9.63
C ASP A 66 15.94 13.03 10.98
N PHE A 67 16.87 12.07 10.94
CA PHE A 67 17.62 11.64 12.11
C PHE A 67 18.35 12.82 12.77
N MET A 68 19.20 13.52 12.01
CA MET A 68 20.05 14.59 12.53
C MET A 68 19.25 15.81 12.97
N LYS A 69 18.15 16.13 12.29
CA LYS A 69 17.23 17.18 12.74
C LYS A 69 16.69 16.88 14.14
N LYS A 70 16.26 15.64 14.39
CA LYS A 70 15.78 15.23 15.71
C LYS A 70 16.94 15.13 16.72
N TYR A 71 18.10 14.61 16.31
CA TYR A 71 19.25 14.39 17.16
C TYR A 71 19.89 15.70 17.66
N LEU A 72 20.06 16.68 16.79
CA LEU A 72 20.64 17.99 17.11
C LEU A 72 19.60 19.04 17.50
N ASN A 73 18.30 18.72 17.36
CA ASN A 73 17.21 19.69 17.42
C ASN A 73 17.46 20.93 16.53
N ALA A 74 17.81 20.68 15.27
CA ALA A 74 18.34 21.68 14.36
C ALA A 74 17.58 21.76 13.03
N SER A 75 17.73 22.88 12.33
CA SER A 75 17.22 23.07 10.97
C SER A 75 18.00 22.22 9.94
N VAL A 76 17.41 22.04 8.76
CA VAL A 76 18.10 21.34 7.65
C VAL A 76 19.43 22.01 7.32
N LYS A 77 19.49 23.34 7.35
CA LYS A 77 20.70 24.11 7.05
C LYS A 77 21.83 23.77 8.03
N GLU A 78 21.54 23.81 9.32
CA GLU A 78 22.51 23.50 10.38
C GLU A 78 22.97 22.04 10.32
N VAL A 79 22.06 21.11 10.00
CA VAL A 79 22.41 19.70 9.77
C VAL A 79 23.41 19.54 8.63
N LEU A 80 23.20 20.24 7.51
CA LEU A 80 24.11 20.19 6.37
C LEU A 80 25.46 20.84 6.68
N GLU A 81 25.47 21.96 7.41
CA GLU A 81 26.70 22.61 7.89
C GLU A 81 27.50 21.72 8.85
N TRP A 82 26.82 21.00 9.76
CA TRP A 82 27.46 20.01 10.63
C TRP A 82 28.07 18.89 9.80
N ALA A 83 27.33 18.40 8.81
CA ALA A 83 27.72 17.24 8.03
C ALA A 83 28.85 17.54 7.02
N GLU A 84 28.98 18.78 6.54
CA GLU A 84 30.14 19.26 5.76
C GLU A 84 31.45 19.24 6.56
N LYS A 85 31.38 19.35 7.89
CA LYS A 85 32.55 19.34 8.78
C LYS A 85 33.00 17.92 9.14
N GLN A 86 32.24 16.89 8.77
CA GLN A 86 32.57 15.50 9.09
C GLN A 86 33.38 14.84 7.97
N ASN A 87 34.38 14.04 8.34
CA ASN A 87 35.14 13.22 7.41
C ASN A 87 34.47 11.85 7.23
N PHE A 88 33.32 11.78 6.56
CA PHE A 88 32.74 10.48 6.20
C PHE A 88 33.59 9.80 5.13
N SER A 89 33.81 8.49 5.28
CA SER A 89 34.61 7.62 4.41
C SER A 89 34.10 7.60 2.95
N SER A 90 32.87 8.07 2.74
CA SER A 90 32.19 8.21 1.45
C SER A 90 32.57 9.48 0.67
N PHE A 91 33.40 10.37 1.23
CA PHE A 91 33.91 11.58 0.54
C PHE A 91 35.35 11.43 0.06
N GLN A 92 35.65 10.35 -0.68
CA GLN A 92 36.69 10.45 -1.70
C GLN A 92 36.02 10.89 -3.00
N SER A 93 36.48 12.02 -3.53
CA SER A 93 36.03 12.59 -4.80
C SER A 93 35.97 11.53 -5.90
N GLN A 94 34.78 11.09 -6.27
CA GLN A 94 34.55 10.44 -7.55
C GLN A 94 33.94 11.47 -8.49
N LYS A 95 34.86 12.12 -9.23
CA LYS A 95 34.61 12.64 -10.58
C LYS A 95 33.74 11.64 -11.33
N ASP A 96 32.68 12.13 -11.97
CA ASP A 96 31.94 11.50 -13.07
C ASP A 96 32.22 10.01 -13.28
N TYR A 97 31.75 9.18 -12.35
CA TYR A 97 31.45 7.80 -12.68
C TYR A 97 30.01 7.83 -13.16
N HIS A 98 29.83 7.58 -14.46
CA HIS A 98 28.59 7.05 -15.01
C HIS A 98 27.83 6.33 -13.92
N SER A 99 26.61 6.78 -13.62
CA SER A 99 25.74 6.13 -12.67
C SER A 99 25.75 4.64 -13.03
N LYS A 100 26.48 3.84 -12.25
CA LYS A 100 26.19 2.42 -12.16
C LYS A 100 24.76 2.44 -11.68
N SER A 101 23.83 2.22 -12.60
CA SER A 101 22.51 1.74 -12.28
C SER A 101 22.73 0.75 -11.15
N SER A 102 22.17 1.03 -9.97
CA SER A 102 21.99 -0.01 -8.97
C SER A 102 21.49 -1.21 -9.76
N SER A 103 22.32 -2.23 -9.94
CA SER A 103 21.91 -3.42 -10.67
C SER A 103 20.66 -3.87 -9.93
N LEU A 104 19.50 -3.69 -10.56
CA LEU A 104 18.24 -4.04 -9.95
C LEU A 104 18.42 -5.49 -9.53
N ASN A 105 18.25 -5.80 -8.24
CA ASN A 105 18.35 -7.18 -7.75
C ASN A 105 17.14 -8.02 -8.22
N TYR A 106 16.50 -7.56 -9.29
CA TYR A 106 15.38 -8.17 -9.93
C TYR A 106 15.43 -7.91 -11.43
N ASN A 107 14.83 -8.83 -12.18
CA ASN A 107 14.64 -8.69 -13.61
C ASN A 107 13.19 -9.04 -13.96
N ILE A 108 12.51 -8.20 -14.75
CA ILE A 108 11.19 -8.52 -15.29
C ILE A 108 11.41 -9.44 -16.49
N THR A 109 10.81 -10.62 -16.45
CA THR A 109 10.96 -11.63 -17.51
C THR A 109 9.78 -11.63 -18.48
N GLU A 110 8.58 -11.30 -18.01
CA GLU A 110 7.37 -11.29 -18.84
C GLU A 110 6.30 -10.39 -18.22
N ILE A 111 5.54 -9.68 -19.05
CA ILE A 111 4.30 -8.98 -18.66
C ILE A 111 3.23 -9.40 -19.67
N LYS A 112 2.11 -9.92 -19.18
CA LYS A 112 1.01 -10.41 -20.04
C LYS A 112 -0.35 -10.19 -19.42
N GLU A 113 -1.40 -10.44 -20.19
CA GLU A 113 -2.77 -10.50 -19.66
C GLU A 113 -2.87 -11.57 -18.56
N LEU A 114 -3.74 -11.32 -17.59
CA LEU A 114 -3.93 -12.23 -16.47
C LEU A 114 -4.46 -13.60 -16.95
N GLN A 115 -3.60 -14.62 -16.89
CA GLN A 115 -3.93 -15.99 -17.31
C GLN A 115 -3.70 -17.01 -16.21
N ASN A 116 -2.77 -16.76 -15.30
CA ASN A 116 -2.39 -17.67 -14.22
C ASN A 116 -3.53 -17.92 -13.23
N GLU A 117 -3.92 -19.19 -13.08
CA GLU A 117 -5.03 -19.60 -12.22
C GLU A 117 -4.78 -19.31 -10.73
N ASN A 118 -3.54 -19.37 -10.23
CA ASN A 118 -3.26 -19.04 -8.83
C ASN A 118 -3.47 -17.54 -8.55
N LEU A 119 -3.17 -16.67 -9.52
CA LEU A 119 -3.44 -15.24 -9.40
C LEU A 119 -4.95 -14.95 -9.48
N LYS A 120 -5.70 -15.67 -10.32
CA LYS A 120 -7.16 -15.59 -10.37
C LYS A 120 -7.80 -16.05 -9.06
N ILE A 121 -7.36 -17.19 -8.51
CA ILE A 121 -7.78 -17.69 -7.19
C ILE A 121 -7.48 -16.65 -6.11
N TYR A 122 -6.30 -16.02 -6.14
CA TYR A 122 -5.97 -14.96 -5.20
C TYR A 122 -6.95 -13.78 -5.29
N LEU A 123 -7.28 -13.30 -6.50
CA LEU A 123 -8.28 -12.24 -6.69
C LEU A 123 -9.67 -12.67 -6.19
N GLN A 124 -10.09 -13.90 -6.46
CA GLN A 124 -11.35 -14.44 -5.95
C GLN A 124 -11.39 -14.51 -4.42
N GLN A 125 -10.28 -14.90 -3.78
CA GLN A 125 -10.13 -14.85 -2.32
C GLN A 125 -10.20 -13.43 -1.76
N ARG A 126 -9.88 -12.42 -2.59
CA ARG A 126 -10.09 -11.00 -2.29
C ARG A 126 -11.49 -10.49 -2.67
N GLY A 127 -12.40 -11.38 -3.07
CA GLY A 127 -13.77 -11.04 -3.44
C GLY A 127 -13.90 -10.38 -4.81
N LEU A 128 -12.88 -10.49 -5.66
CA LEU A 128 -12.80 -9.83 -6.97
C LEU A 128 -13.12 -10.84 -8.09
N SER A 129 -14.04 -10.45 -8.97
CA SER A 129 -14.51 -11.26 -10.10
C SER A 129 -13.74 -10.94 -11.39
N PRO A 130 -13.96 -11.67 -12.50
CA PRO A 130 -13.36 -11.35 -13.80
C PRO A 130 -13.59 -9.92 -14.30
N THR A 131 -14.58 -9.21 -13.74
CA THR A 131 -14.88 -7.79 -14.02
C THR A 131 -13.64 -6.89 -13.91
N VAL A 132 -12.71 -7.20 -13.00
CA VAL A 132 -11.54 -6.34 -12.74
C VAL A 132 -10.28 -6.79 -13.48
N TYR A 133 -10.31 -7.91 -14.20
CA TYR A 133 -9.10 -8.55 -14.75
C TYR A 133 -8.43 -7.71 -15.84
N SER A 134 -9.20 -6.94 -16.60
CA SER A 134 -8.67 -6.03 -17.63
C SER A 134 -7.85 -4.87 -17.04
N LEU A 135 -7.99 -4.59 -15.75
CA LEU A 135 -7.31 -3.50 -15.05
C LEU A 135 -5.93 -3.89 -14.50
N VAL A 136 -5.56 -5.16 -14.60
CA VAL A 136 -4.31 -5.69 -14.04
C VAL A 136 -3.54 -6.49 -15.08
N LYS A 137 -2.25 -6.70 -14.85
CA LYS A 137 -1.41 -7.60 -15.63
C LYS A 137 -0.84 -8.71 -14.76
N GLU A 138 -0.42 -9.78 -15.40
CA GLU A 138 0.42 -10.81 -14.81
C GLU A 138 1.89 -10.46 -15.10
N VAL A 139 2.64 -10.22 -14.03
CA VAL A 139 4.06 -9.82 -14.12
C VAL A 139 4.91 -10.96 -13.58
N HIS A 140 5.78 -11.50 -14.44
CA HIS A 140 6.81 -12.46 -14.07
C HIS A 140 8.14 -11.75 -13.89
N PHE A 141 8.83 -12.07 -12.82
CA PHE A 141 10.10 -11.44 -12.47
C PHE A 141 10.97 -12.40 -11.67
N ALA A 142 12.28 -12.17 -11.69
CA ALA A 142 13.22 -12.85 -10.83
C ALA A 142 13.72 -11.88 -9.76
N ILE A 143 13.98 -12.36 -8.54
CA ILE A 143 14.79 -11.68 -7.53
C ILE A 143 15.99 -12.58 -7.22
N GLY A 144 17.19 -12.16 -7.63
CA GLY A 144 18.32 -13.08 -7.75
C GLY A 144 17.97 -14.28 -8.63
N GLU A 145 18.10 -15.50 -8.10
CA GLU A 145 17.76 -16.75 -8.81
C GLU A 145 16.29 -17.16 -8.68
N LYS A 146 15.52 -16.51 -7.78
CA LYS A 146 14.13 -16.90 -7.50
C LYS A 146 13.19 -16.28 -8.52
N LYS A 147 12.56 -17.12 -9.34
CA LYS A 147 11.49 -16.74 -10.26
C LYS A 147 10.16 -16.63 -9.50
N LEU A 148 9.45 -15.53 -9.73
CA LEU A 148 8.21 -15.14 -9.08
C LEU A 148 7.23 -14.62 -10.14
N TYR A 149 5.95 -14.63 -9.78
CA TYR A 149 4.90 -14.02 -10.58
C TYR A 149 3.87 -13.36 -9.65
N ALA A 150 3.31 -12.24 -10.07
CA ALA A 150 2.33 -11.50 -9.29
C ALA A 150 1.33 -10.78 -10.19
N ILE A 151 0.21 -10.39 -9.61
CA ILE A 151 -0.66 -9.37 -10.19
C ILE A 151 0.10 -8.06 -10.14
N GLY A 152 0.19 -7.38 -11.28
CA GLY A 152 0.80 -6.08 -11.43
C GLY A 152 -0.25 -5.00 -11.72
N PHE A 153 -0.10 -3.88 -11.05
CA PHE A 153 -0.83 -2.65 -11.32
C PHE A 153 0.16 -1.57 -11.74
N GLU A 154 0.01 -1.08 -12.97
CA GLU A 154 0.96 -0.14 -13.56
C GLU A 154 0.78 1.26 -12.98
N ASN A 155 1.88 1.99 -12.81
CA ASN A 155 1.90 3.37 -12.36
C ASN A 155 2.32 4.35 -13.47
N LEU A 156 2.14 5.66 -13.24
CA LEU A 156 2.41 6.70 -14.23
C LEU A 156 3.88 6.81 -14.67
N SER A 157 4.81 6.22 -13.92
CA SER A 157 6.24 6.17 -14.27
C SER A 157 6.64 4.84 -14.95
N GLY A 158 5.68 4.01 -15.37
CA GLY A 158 5.92 2.70 -15.98
C GLY A 158 6.40 1.62 -14.99
N GLY A 159 6.27 1.88 -13.68
CA GLY A 159 6.53 0.90 -12.64
C GLY A 159 5.30 0.11 -12.24
N TRP A 160 5.50 -0.92 -11.44
CA TRP A 160 4.48 -1.92 -11.12
C TRP A 160 4.35 -2.09 -9.61
N GLU A 161 3.15 -1.90 -9.07
CA GLU A 161 2.82 -2.44 -7.75
C GLU A 161 2.38 -3.89 -7.89
N LEU A 162 2.93 -4.77 -7.05
CA LEU A 162 2.81 -6.21 -7.19
C LEU A 162 2.12 -6.84 -5.97
N ARG A 163 1.23 -7.80 -6.26
CA ARG A 163 0.56 -8.60 -5.23
C ARG A 163 0.33 -10.05 -5.67
N ASN A 164 0.60 -10.98 -4.77
CA ASN A 164 0.02 -12.32 -4.79
C ASN A 164 -0.20 -12.78 -3.32
N GLN A 165 -0.47 -14.07 -3.11
CA GLN A 165 -0.68 -14.64 -1.78
C GLN A 165 0.52 -14.47 -0.82
N PHE A 166 1.74 -14.44 -1.37
CA PHE A 166 2.99 -14.51 -0.62
C PHE A 166 3.88 -13.26 -0.77
N TYR A 167 3.57 -12.39 -1.73
CA TYR A 167 4.41 -11.28 -2.13
C TYR A 167 3.60 -9.98 -2.21
N LYS A 168 4.17 -8.94 -1.58
CA LYS A 168 3.78 -7.53 -1.75
C LYS A 168 5.07 -6.77 -2.06
N GLY A 169 5.07 -6.02 -3.15
CA GLY A 169 6.24 -5.22 -3.50
C GLY A 169 5.96 -4.28 -4.66
N SER A 170 7.01 -3.64 -5.14
CA SER A 170 6.95 -2.79 -6.31
C SER A 170 8.21 -3.01 -7.16
N LEU A 171 8.06 -2.93 -8.48
CA LEU A 171 9.18 -2.95 -9.42
C LEU A 171 9.26 -1.62 -10.17
N LEU A 172 10.49 -1.26 -10.54
CA LEU A 172 10.86 -0.02 -11.20
C LEU A 172 10.53 1.19 -10.31
N LYS A 173 10.39 2.38 -10.91
CA LYS A 173 10.15 3.61 -10.18
C LYS A 173 8.74 3.59 -9.59
N LYS A 174 8.65 3.86 -8.29
CA LYS A 174 7.36 4.02 -7.60
C LYS A 174 6.74 5.37 -7.95
N ASP A 175 5.46 5.37 -8.28
CA ASP A 175 4.63 6.56 -8.61
C ASP A 175 3.16 6.22 -8.32
N ILE A 176 2.27 7.21 -8.42
CA ILE A 176 0.83 6.98 -8.37
C ILE A 176 0.36 6.26 -9.65
N SER A 177 -0.76 5.57 -9.57
CA SER A 177 -1.45 4.97 -10.72
C SER A 177 -2.74 5.72 -11.00
N VAL A 178 -3.08 5.89 -12.28
CA VAL A 178 -4.32 6.52 -12.71
C VAL A 178 -4.95 5.68 -13.80
N VAL A 179 -6.21 5.30 -13.60
CA VAL A 179 -6.98 4.51 -14.57
C VAL A 179 -8.23 5.30 -14.93
N ASN A 180 -8.38 5.59 -16.21
CA ASN A 180 -9.57 6.22 -16.75
C ASN A 180 -10.60 5.14 -17.11
N LEU A 181 -11.78 5.20 -16.49
CA LEU A 181 -12.86 4.23 -16.76
C LEU A 181 -13.85 4.71 -17.83
N ASN A 182 -13.58 5.82 -18.51
CA ASN A 182 -14.47 6.43 -19.51
C ASN A 182 -14.05 6.18 -20.97
N ASN A 183 -13.16 5.19 -21.20
CA ASN A 183 -12.57 4.89 -22.50
C ASN A 183 -11.79 6.06 -23.14
N ASN A 184 -11.19 6.94 -22.33
CA ASN A 184 -10.39 8.08 -22.78
C ASN A 184 -11.14 9.08 -23.68
N LEU A 185 -12.47 9.09 -23.62
CA LEU A 185 -13.29 9.96 -24.47
C LEU A 185 -13.17 11.43 -24.04
N GLU A 186 -13.07 11.69 -22.74
CA GLU A 186 -12.92 13.03 -22.17
C GLU A 186 -12.09 13.02 -20.88
N LYS A 187 -11.50 14.15 -20.49
CA LYS A 187 -10.91 14.29 -19.14
C LYS A 187 -12.04 14.31 -18.12
N ASN A 188 -12.06 13.32 -17.23
CA ASN A 188 -13.04 13.26 -16.16
C ASN A 188 -12.84 14.40 -15.17
N LYS A 189 -13.94 14.97 -14.72
CA LYS A 189 -13.95 15.96 -13.63
C LYS A 189 -13.90 15.30 -12.26
N ASN A 190 -14.24 14.02 -12.18
CA ASN A 190 -14.34 13.24 -10.96
C ASN A 190 -13.25 12.17 -10.84
N VAL A 191 -12.69 12.03 -9.64
CA VAL A 191 -11.69 11.03 -9.29
C VAL A 191 -12.00 10.36 -7.96
N VAL A 192 -11.74 9.06 -7.89
CA VAL A 192 -11.83 8.26 -6.66
C VAL A 192 -10.42 7.82 -6.25
N VAL A 193 -10.05 8.09 -4.99
CA VAL A 193 -8.68 7.96 -4.49
C VAL A 193 -8.57 6.82 -3.48
N PHE A 194 -7.56 5.97 -3.67
CA PHE A 194 -7.27 4.79 -2.84
C PHE A 194 -5.80 4.73 -2.43
N GLU A 195 -5.49 4.09 -1.30
CA GLU A 195 -4.09 3.84 -0.90
C GLU A 195 -3.44 2.71 -1.70
N GLY A 196 -4.17 1.61 -1.88
CA GLY A 196 -3.73 0.40 -2.57
C GLY A 196 -4.63 0.02 -3.73
N PHE A 197 -4.06 -0.69 -4.72
CA PHE A 197 -4.82 -1.03 -5.91
C PHE A 197 -5.90 -2.09 -5.65
N ILE A 198 -5.76 -2.95 -4.63
CA ILE A 198 -6.80 -3.93 -4.28
C ILE A 198 -8.09 -3.23 -3.84
N ASP A 199 -8.00 -2.10 -3.14
CA ASP A 199 -9.16 -1.28 -2.78
C ASP A 199 -9.80 -0.64 -4.01
N ALA A 200 -8.99 -0.15 -4.96
CA ALA A 200 -9.48 0.36 -6.23
C ALA A 200 -10.24 -0.72 -7.04
N LEU A 201 -9.71 -1.95 -7.10
CA LEU A 201 -10.41 -3.07 -7.74
C LEU A 201 -11.70 -3.43 -6.97
N SER A 202 -11.68 -3.36 -5.64
CA SER A 202 -12.86 -3.60 -4.80
C SER A 202 -13.96 -2.57 -5.07
N PHE A 203 -13.59 -1.31 -5.31
CA PHE A 203 -14.53 -0.28 -5.73
C PHE A 203 -15.16 -0.59 -7.09
N VAL A 204 -14.36 -0.98 -8.08
CA VAL A 204 -14.87 -1.36 -9.41
C VAL A 204 -15.84 -2.54 -9.32
N GLU A 205 -15.51 -3.56 -8.53
CA GLU A 205 -16.39 -4.71 -8.26
C GLU A 205 -17.73 -4.26 -7.67
N MET A 206 -17.72 -3.27 -6.77
CA MET A 206 -18.93 -2.75 -6.12
C MET A 206 -19.71 -1.75 -6.97
N LYS A 207 -19.04 -1.08 -7.92
CA LYS A 207 -19.56 0.03 -8.74
C LYS A 207 -19.16 -0.16 -10.21
N PRO A 208 -19.62 -1.23 -10.88
CA PRO A 208 -19.17 -1.58 -12.24
C PRO A 208 -19.55 -0.56 -13.32
N PHE A 209 -20.48 0.35 -13.03
CA PHE A 209 -20.91 1.42 -13.94
C PHE A 209 -20.38 2.80 -13.54
N PHE A 210 -19.41 2.87 -12.62
CA PHE A 210 -18.79 4.13 -12.27
C PHE A 210 -18.06 4.72 -13.48
N ASN A 211 -18.35 5.98 -13.77
CA ASN A 211 -17.69 6.74 -14.82
C ASN A 211 -16.83 7.82 -14.16
N GLY A 212 -15.51 7.73 -14.30
CA GLY A 212 -14.56 8.63 -13.67
C GLY A 212 -13.15 8.04 -13.66
N ASP A 213 -12.22 8.76 -13.05
CA ASP A 213 -10.84 8.27 -12.89
C ASP A 213 -10.66 7.57 -11.53
N LEU A 214 -9.88 6.50 -11.52
CA LEU A 214 -9.35 5.90 -10.30
C LEU A 214 -7.92 6.42 -10.11
N LEU A 215 -7.61 6.93 -8.93
CA LEU A 215 -6.25 7.27 -8.52
C LEU A 215 -5.83 6.35 -7.39
N VAL A 216 -4.76 5.60 -7.59
CA VAL A 216 -4.15 4.78 -6.55
C VAL A 216 -2.84 5.41 -6.12
N MET A 217 -2.75 5.76 -4.84
CA MET A 217 -1.57 6.41 -4.28
C MET A 217 -0.36 5.49 -4.29
N ASN A 218 -0.56 4.16 -4.19
CA ASN A 218 0.45 3.10 -4.08
C ASN A 218 1.31 3.16 -2.81
N SER A 219 1.40 4.31 -2.16
CA SER A 219 1.93 4.52 -0.82
C SER A 219 1.54 5.91 -0.31
N VAL A 220 1.35 6.02 1.01
CA VAL A 220 1.22 7.31 1.71
C VAL A 220 2.41 8.24 1.49
N SER A 221 3.60 7.73 1.16
CA SER A 221 4.77 8.57 0.84
C SER A 221 4.61 9.37 -0.45
N LEU A 222 3.66 8.98 -1.31
CA LEU A 222 3.34 9.68 -2.55
C LEU A 222 2.26 10.75 -2.38
N LEU A 223 1.86 11.09 -1.15
CA LEU A 223 0.85 12.11 -0.86
C LEU A 223 1.09 13.45 -1.59
N ASN A 224 2.33 13.95 -1.64
CA ASN A 224 2.64 15.18 -2.37
C ASN A 224 2.37 15.01 -3.88
N ARG A 225 2.77 13.88 -4.45
CA ARG A 225 2.53 13.55 -5.86
C ARG A 225 1.04 13.41 -6.16
N THR A 226 0.29 12.79 -5.25
CA THR A 226 -1.18 12.71 -5.28
C THR A 226 -1.78 14.10 -5.29
N ASN A 227 -1.40 14.99 -4.37
CA ASN A 227 -1.93 16.35 -4.30
C ASN A 227 -1.66 17.15 -5.60
N GLU A 228 -0.46 17.03 -6.19
CA GLU A 228 -0.17 17.67 -7.48
C GLU A 228 -1.10 17.19 -8.60
N PHE A 229 -1.50 15.92 -8.58
CA PHE A 229 -2.39 15.35 -9.57
C PHE A 229 -3.88 15.69 -9.30
N LEU A 230 -4.28 15.81 -8.03
CA LEU A 230 -5.64 16.13 -7.64
C LEU A 230 -6.08 17.55 -8.05
N LYS A 231 -5.15 18.49 -8.25
CA LYS A 231 -5.43 19.86 -8.72
C LYS A 231 -6.20 19.93 -10.05
N TYR A 232 -6.19 18.86 -10.84
CA TYR A 232 -6.86 18.82 -12.14
C TYR A 232 -8.31 18.33 -12.06
N TYR A 233 -8.79 17.92 -10.88
CA TYR A 233 -10.15 17.41 -10.67
C TYR A 233 -10.99 18.38 -9.86
N SER A 234 -12.28 18.47 -10.18
CA SER A 234 -13.24 19.28 -9.43
C SER A 234 -14.09 18.47 -8.46
N GLU A 235 -14.14 17.14 -8.63
CA GLU A 235 -14.87 16.23 -7.74
C GLU A 235 -13.92 15.13 -7.24
N ILE A 236 -13.57 15.16 -5.96
CA ILE A 236 -12.61 14.23 -5.37
C ILE A 236 -13.33 13.38 -4.33
N HIS A 237 -13.24 12.06 -4.45
CA HIS A 237 -13.84 11.09 -3.55
C HIS A 237 -12.75 10.23 -2.90
N LEU A 238 -12.66 10.25 -1.58
CA LEU A 238 -11.60 9.57 -0.83
C LEU A 238 -12.10 8.26 -0.23
N PHE A 239 -11.42 7.17 -0.57
CA PHE A 239 -11.59 5.83 -0.03
C PHE A 239 -10.25 5.33 0.53
N LEU A 240 -9.73 6.03 1.54
CA LEU A 240 -8.46 5.72 2.20
C LEU A 240 -8.66 4.78 3.41
N ASP A 241 -7.58 4.15 3.87
CA ASP A 241 -7.64 3.16 4.94
C ASP A 241 -8.07 3.81 6.26
N ASN A 242 -8.81 3.07 7.09
CA ASN A 242 -9.19 3.43 8.46
C ASN A 242 -8.07 3.11 9.46
N ASP A 243 -6.83 3.41 9.08
CA ASP A 243 -5.68 3.37 9.98
C ASP A 243 -5.07 4.76 10.17
N LYS A 244 -4.05 4.86 11.03
CA LYS A 244 -3.45 6.16 11.36
C LYS A 244 -2.81 6.83 10.14
N ALA A 245 -2.23 6.05 9.23
CA ALA A 245 -1.56 6.59 8.04
C ALA A 245 -2.60 7.10 7.03
N GLY A 246 -3.68 6.35 6.83
CA GLY A 246 -4.80 6.77 5.99
C GLY A 246 -5.52 8.00 6.53
N GLU A 247 -5.74 8.08 7.84
CA GLU A 247 -6.37 9.26 8.46
C GLU A 247 -5.51 10.52 8.32
N ASN A 248 -4.19 10.39 8.46
CA ASN A 248 -3.27 11.50 8.23
C ASN A 248 -3.30 11.96 6.75
N CYS A 249 -3.31 11.02 5.80
CA CYS A 249 -3.41 11.34 4.37
C CYS A 249 -4.73 12.04 4.05
N LYS A 250 -5.84 11.50 4.55
CA LYS A 250 -7.19 12.07 4.42
C LYS A 250 -7.23 13.51 4.92
N THR A 251 -6.75 13.75 6.14
CA THR A 251 -6.69 15.10 6.74
C THR A 251 -5.87 16.05 5.88
N SER A 252 -4.72 15.61 5.36
CA SER A 252 -3.87 16.44 4.51
C SER A 252 -4.52 16.77 3.15
N ILE A 253 -5.23 15.81 2.56
CA ILE A 253 -5.94 16.02 1.29
C ILE A 253 -7.11 16.98 1.51
N LEU A 254 -7.95 16.76 2.54
CA LEU A 254 -9.08 17.64 2.88
C LEU A 254 -8.64 19.07 3.20
N LYS A 255 -7.46 19.25 3.80
CA LYS A 255 -6.88 20.57 4.02
C LYS A 255 -6.52 21.28 2.70
N SER A 256 -6.08 20.53 1.70
CA SER A 256 -5.68 21.06 0.39
C SER A 256 -6.86 21.21 -0.57
N PHE A 257 -7.87 20.36 -0.42
CA PHE A 257 -9.08 20.26 -1.24
C PHE A 257 -10.31 20.14 -0.33
N PRO A 258 -10.81 21.25 0.25
CA PRO A 258 -11.92 21.23 1.21
C PRO A 258 -13.23 20.64 0.65
N GLU A 259 -13.40 20.65 -0.67
CA GLU A 259 -14.54 20.07 -1.39
C GLU A 259 -14.46 18.55 -1.57
N ALA A 260 -13.31 17.93 -1.25
CA ALA A 260 -13.15 16.48 -1.34
C ALA A 260 -14.08 15.77 -0.33
N LYS A 261 -14.66 14.64 -0.76
CA LYS A 261 -15.63 13.88 0.03
C LYS A 261 -14.97 12.65 0.63
N ASN A 262 -14.97 12.54 1.96
CA ASN A 262 -14.55 11.33 2.64
C ASN A 262 -15.67 10.28 2.63
N HIS A 263 -15.36 9.06 2.16
CA HIS A 263 -16.28 7.92 2.14
C HIS A 263 -15.90 6.81 3.12
N SER A 264 -14.93 7.05 4.00
CA SER A 264 -14.44 6.04 4.95
C SER A 264 -15.52 5.52 5.92
N GLU A 265 -16.59 6.30 6.12
CA GLU A 265 -17.74 5.90 6.93
C GLU A 265 -18.50 4.69 6.35
N ILE A 266 -18.47 4.49 5.03
CA ILE A 266 -19.12 3.34 4.36
C ILE A 266 -18.57 2.02 4.91
N TYR A 267 -17.31 2.01 5.31
CA TYR A 267 -16.59 0.85 5.82
C TYR A 267 -15.98 1.12 7.20
N ALA A 268 -16.63 1.93 8.05
CA ALA A 268 -16.11 2.35 9.36
C ALA A 268 -15.67 1.21 10.30
N LEU A 269 -16.30 0.04 10.17
CA LEU A 269 -15.98 -1.15 10.96
C LEU A 269 -14.88 -2.04 10.34
N HIS A 270 -14.29 -1.62 9.24
CA HIS A 270 -13.30 -2.37 8.46
C HIS A 270 -12.07 -1.51 8.26
N LYS A 271 -10.92 -2.16 8.15
CA LYS A 271 -9.64 -1.47 7.96
C LYS A 271 -9.60 -0.76 6.60
N ASP A 272 -10.00 -1.45 5.54
CA ASP A 272 -9.95 -0.94 4.17
C ASP A 272 -11.20 -1.35 3.39
N LEU A 273 -11.27 -0.94 2.13
CA LEU A 273 -12.45 -1.18 1.29
C LEU A 273 -12.54 -2.67 0.88
N ASN A 274 -11.41 -3.35 0.72
CA ASN A 274 -11.41 -4.78 0.41
C ASN A 274 -11.95 -5.63 1.58
N ASP A 275 -11.55 -5.31 2.81
CA ASP A 275 -12.07 -5.98 4.00
C ASP A 275 -13.59 -5.81 4.12
N TYR A 276 -14.12 -4.64 3.76
CA TYR A 276 -15.57 -4.40 3.69
C TYR A 276 -16.26 -5.19 2.58
N LEU A 277 -15.65 -5.30 1.40
CA LEU A 277 -16.18 -6.13 0.31
C LEU A 277 -16.29 -7.60 0.74
N LEU A 278 -15.25 -8.13 1.40
CA LEU A 278 -15.21 -9.50 1.88
C LEU A 278 -16.28 -9.78 2.94
N SER A 279 -16.45 -8.88 3.92
CA SER A 279 -17.48 -9.03 4.94
C SER A 279 -18.89 -9.02 4.33
N LYS A 280 -19.14 -8.10 3.39
CA LYS A 280 -20.41 -8.00 2.66
C LYS A 280 -20.72 -9.28 1.87
N ASN A 281 -19.72 -9.87 1.22
CA ASN A 281 -19.89 -11.11 0.46
C ASN A 281 -20.19 -12.29 1.40
N LYS A 282 -19.50 -12.38 2.54
CA LYS A 282 -19.75 -13.41 3.54
C LYS A 282 -21.19 -13.34 4.08
N THR A 283 -21.65 -12.14 4.46
CA THR A 283 -23.03 -11.95 4.94
C THR A 283 -24.08 -12.30 3.88
N LYS A 284 -23.81 -12.06 2.59
CA LYS A 284 -24.71 -12.48 1.51
C LYS A 284 -24.80 -14.00 1.40
N ILE A 285 -23.66 -14.70 1.47
CA ILE A 285 -23.61 -16.16 1.41
C ILE A 285 -24.34 -16.77 2.60
N GLU A 286 -24.12 -16.26 3.81
CA GLU A 286 -24.81 -16.74 5.03
C GLU A 286 -26.32 -16.58 4.93
N LYS A 287 -26.81 -15.44 4.41
CA LYS A 287 -28.25 -15.21 4.20
C LYS A 287 -28.85 -16.15 3.15
N GLN A 288 -28.13 -16.42 2.06
CA GLN A 288 -28.58 -17.37 1.03
C GLN A 288 -28.67 -18.79 1.59
N GLN A 289 -27.67 -19.21 2.38
CA GLN A 289 -27.68 -20.52 3.02
C GLN A 289 -28.81 -20.67 4.04
N GLN A 290 -29.11 -19.62 4.80
CA GLN A 290 -30.26 -19.61 5.72
C GLN A 290 -31.60 -19.75 4.98
N GLN A 291 -31.78 -19.00 3.89
CA GLN A 291 -32.99 -19.09 3.06
C GLN A 291 -33.16 -20.47 2.40
N GLU A 292 -32.07 -21.08 1.92
CA GLU A 292 -32.11 -22.44 1.37
C GLU A 292 -32.43 -23.51 2.43
N GLN A 293 -31.99 -23.31 3.68
CA GLN A 293 -32.30 -24.19 4.79
C GLN A 293 -33.76 -24.06 5.23
N GLU A 294 -34.28 -22.84 5.35
CA GLU A 294 -35.69 -22.56 5.64
C GLU A 294 -36.60 -23.19 4.57
N PHE A 295 -36.27 -23.01 3.29
CA PHE A 295 -37.04 -23.59 2.19
C PHE A 295 -37.04 -25.13 2.21
N LYS A 296 -35.90 -25.77 2.53
CA LYS A 296 -35.82 -27.24 2.68
C LYS A 296 -36.62 -27.76 3.88
N GLN A 297 -36.65 -27.00 4.97
CA GLN A 297 -37.45 -27.34 6.16
C GLN A 297 -38.95 -27.23 5.86
N GLU A 298 -39.39 -26.16 5.20
CA GLU A 298 -40.78 -25.98 4.77
C GLU A 298 -41.24 -27.10 3.81
N GLN A 299 -40.38 -27.53 2.88
CA GLN A 299 -40.66 -28.65 2.00
C GLN A 299 -40.83 -29.97 2.78
N GLN A 300 -39.91 -30.27 3.71
CA GLN A 300 -40.02 -31.48 4.54
C GLN A 300 -41.26 -31.47 5.44
N GLU A 301 -41.60 -30.34 6.06
CA GLU A 301 -42.83 -30.22 6.85
C GLU A 301 -44.08 -30.39 5.98
N SER A 302 -44.08 -29.86 4.75
CA SER A 302 -45.20 -30.03 3.82
C SER A 302 -45.37 -31.49 3.37
N GLU A 303 -44.28 -32.20 3.12
CA GLU A 303 -44.29 -33.62 2.76
C GLU A 303 -44.74 -34.50 3.93
N ILE A 304 -44.28 -34.22 5.15
CA ILE A 304 -44.71 -34.93 6.37
C ILE A 304 -46.22 -34.72 6.62
N ASN A 305 -46.71 -33.49 6.43
CA ASN A 305 -48.13 -33.16 6.59
C ASN A 305 -49.02 -33.77 5.50
N GLN A 306 -48.50 -33.99 4.28
CA GLN A 306 -49.20 -34.72 3.22
C GLN A 306 -49.16 -36.24 3.43
N ALA A 307 -48.07 -36.79 3.98
CA ALA A 307 -47.91 -38.22 4.25
C ALA A 307 -48.72 -38.71 5.46
N ASN A 308 -49.02 -37.83 6.42
CA ASN A 308 -49.87 -38.12 7.57
C ASN A 308 -51.11 -37.19 7.60
N PRO A 309 -52.16 -37.47 6.81
CA PRO A 309 -53.42 -36.76 6.94
C PRO A 309 -54.09 -37.16 8.26
N ILE A 310 -53.76 -36.47 9.35
CA ILE A 310 -54.49 -36.61 10.61
C ILE A 310 -55.95 -36.25 10.31
N TYR A 311 -56.83 -37.22 10.50
CA TYR A 311 -58.28 -37.08 10.42
C TYR A 311 -58.75 -35.83 11.19
N LYS A 312 -58.97 -34.72 10.49
CA LYS A 312 -59.79 -33.61 10.99
C LYS A 312 -61.24 -34.11 11.04
N ARG A 313 -61.61 -34.76 12.15
CA ARG A 313 -63.01 -35.01 12.51
C ARG A 313 -63.72 -33.66 12.60
N LYS A 314 -64.56 -33.36 11.60
CA LYS A 314 -65.60 -32.34 11.70
C LYS A 314 -66.55 -32.75 12.83
N ARG A 315 -66.92 -31.78 13.66
CA ARG A 315 -68.07 -31.89 14.57
C ARG A 315 -69.35 -32.12 13.79
#